data_AF-A0A831VKU0-F1
#
_entry.id   AF-A0A831VKU0-F1
#
_cell.length_a   1.000
_cell.length_b   1.000
_cell.length_c   1.000
_cell.angle_alpha   90.00
_cell.angle_beta   90.00
_cell.angle_gamma   90.00
#
_symmetry.space_group_name_H-M   'P 1'
#
loop_
_entity.id
_entity.type
_entity.pdbx_description
1 polymer ?
#
loop_
_entity_poly.entity_id
_entity_poly.type
_entity_poly.pdbx_seq_one_letter_code
_entity_poly.pdbx_strand_id
1 'polypeptide(L)'
;MNEVHPSGPADRQGSVLVVGGGVAGVQAALDLTALGFKVYLLEKTAAIGGVMARLDKTFPTNDCSLCILAPKLVEAGRDPNIEILTKSELLELKGEAGNFTARLRRKSRFVDEETCTGCGLCTI
;
A
#
# COMPACT_ATOMS: atom_id res chain seq x y z
N MET A 1 -2.53 4.54 -36.81
CA MET A 1 -1.09 4.41 -36.49
C MET A 1 -0.79 5.54 -35.52
N ASN A 2 -0.95 5.31 -34.22
CA ASN A 2 -0.58 6.31 -33.21
C ASN A 2 0.68 5.79 -32.52
N GLU A 3 1.80 6.29 -33.02
CA GLU A 3 3.11 6.14 -32.42
C GLU A 3 3.14 6.96 -31.12
N VAL A 4 3.38 6.29 -29.98
CA VAL A 4 3.70 6.96 -28.72
C VAL A 4 5.21 7.19 -28.73
N HIS A 5 5.64 8.35 -29.22
CA HIS A 5 7.02 8.81 -29.08
C HIS A 5 7.23 9.37 -27.66
N PRO A 6 8.33 9.01 -26.96
CA PRO A 6 8.59 9.49 -25.61
C PRO A 6 9.16 10.90 -25.65
N SER A 7 8.42 11.89 -25.14
CA SER A 7 8.81 13.30 -25.11
C SER A 7 9.14 13.80 -23.71
N GLY A 8 10.44 13.95 -23.41
CA GLY A 8 10.96 14.85 -22.37
C GLY A 8 10.71 14.43 -20.89
N PRO A 9 11.36 15.12 -19.93
CA PRO A 9 11.39 14.69 -18.52
C PRO A 9 10.13 15.08 -17.73
N ALA A 10 9.03 15.44 -18.39
CA ALA A 10 7.79 15.92 -17.78
C ALA A 10 6.58 14.99 -18.00
N ASP A 11 6.78 13.76 -18.48
CA ASP A 11 5.72 12.76 -18.66
C ASP A 11 6.16 11.37 -18.17
N ARG A 12 6.68 11.32 -16.94
CA ARG A 12 6.88 10.06 -16.22
C ARG A 12 5.76 9.86 -15.21
N GLN A 13 4.54 9.61 -15.69
CA GLN A 13 3.47 9.08 -14.85
C GLN A 13 3.75 7.59 -14.52
N GLY A 14 4.90 7.32 -13.89
CA GLY A 14 5.30 5.98 -13.48
C GLY A 14 4.46 5.55 -12.28
N SER A 15 3.88 4.36 -12.34
CA SER A 15 3.27 3.74 -11.16
C SER A 15 4.24 2.77 -10.50
N VAL A 16 4.29 2.76 -9.18
CA VAL A 16 5.13 1.85 -8.39
C VAL A 16 4.25 0.87 -7.63
N LEU A 17 4.61 -0.42 -7.65
CA LEU A 17 3.98 -1.44 -6.82
C LEU A 17 4.89 -1.75 -5.63
N VAL A 18 4.41 -1.48 -4.42
CA VAL A 18 5.08 -1.83 -3.16
C VAL A 18 4.45 -3.10 -2.60
N VAL A 19 5.27 -4.14 -2.38
CA VAL A 19 4.81 -5.42 -1.85
C VAL A 19 5.13 -5.53 -0.36
N GLY A 20 4.09 -5.51 0.47
CA GLY A 20 4.16 -5.65 1.93
C GLY A 20 3.82 -4.35 2.65
N GLY A 21 2.69 -4.32 3.36
CA GLY A 21 2.19 -3.17 4.10
C GLY A 21 2.76 -3.02 5.51
N GLY A 22 4.01 -3.40 5.75
CA GLY A 22 4.70 -3.15 7.03
C GLY A 22 5.20 -1.70 7.14
N VAL A 23 5.90 -1.37 8.24
CA VAL A 23 6.48 -0.02 8.43
C VAL A 23 7.38 0.42 7.27
N ALA A 24 8.16 -0.51 6.71
CA ALA A 24 9.04 -0.22 5.58
C ALA A 24 8.26 0.09 4.30
N GLY A 25 7.26 -0.74 3.97
CA GLY A 25 6.48 -0.54 2.74
C GLY A 25 5.57 0.68 2.80
N VAL A 26 5.00 0.98 3.97
CA VAL A 26 4.21 2.20 4.19
C VAL A 26 5.09 3.44 4.03
N GLN A 27 6.29 3.46 4.63
CA GLN A 27 7.20 4.59 4.46
C GLN A 27 7.63 4.74 3.00
N ALA A 28 8.01 3.63 2.33
CA ALA A 28 8.38 3.68 0.92
C ALA A 28 7.24 4.22 0.05
N ALA A 29 5.98 3.86 0.34
CA ALA A 29 4.84 4.37 -0.39
C ALA A 29 4.68 5.89 -0.20
N LEU A 30 4.77 6.39 1.03
CA LEU A 30 4.70 7.82 1.33
C LEU A 30 5.83 8.62 0.67
N ASP A 31 7.06 8.10 0.70
CA ASP A 31 8.20 8.76 0.08
C ASP A 31 8.04 8.83 -1.44
N LEU A 32 7.50 7.77 -2.06
CA LEU A 32 7.25 7.71 -3.50
C LEU A 32 6.10 8.62 -3.94
N THR A 33 5.04 8.75 -3.14
CA THR A 33 3.95 9.69 -3.46
C THR A 33 4.36 11.14 -3.25
N ALA A 34 5.22 11.43 -2.28
CA ALA A 34 5.83 12.75 -2.13
C ALA A 34 6.68 13.16 -3.35
N LEU A 35 7.23 12.19 -4.08
CA LEU A 35 7.93 12.40 -5.35
C LEU A 35 7.00 12.50 -6.57
N GLY A 36 5.68 12.35 -6.38
CA GLY A 36 4.67 12.47 -7.43
C GLY A 36 4.34 11.18 -8.18
N PHE A 37 4.79 10.02 -7.70
CA PHE A 37 4.43 8.73 -8.31
C PHE A 37 3.08 8.22 -7.79
N LYS A 38 2.33 7.51 -8.65
CA LYS A 38 1.18 6.73 -8.19
C LYS A 38 1.67 5.42 -7.57
N VAL A 39 1.24 5.07 -6.37
CA VAL A 39 1.71 3.88 -5.65
C VAL A 39 0.56 2.90 -5.42
N TYR A 40 0.80 1.64 -5.74
CA TYR A 40 -0.06 0.53 -5.32
C TYR A 40 0.60 -0.18 -4.14
N LEU A 41 -0.02 -0.16 -2.96
CA LEU A 41 0.50 -0.79 -1.75
C LEU A 41 -0.21 -2.13 -1.52
N LEU A 42 0.48 -3.23 -1.79
CA LEU A 42 -0.05 -4.58 -1.68
C LEU A 42 0.19 -5.16 -0.29
N GLU A 43 -0.87 -5.67 0.35
CA GLU A 43 -0.77 -6.34 1.66
C GLU A 43 -1.56 -7.65 1.69
N LYS A 44 -0.89 -8.72 2.12
CA LYS A 44 -1.45 -10.08 2.14
C LYS A 44 -2.54 -10.26 3.19
N THR A 45 -2.44 -9.56 4.31
CA THR A 45 -3.38 -9.61 5.43
C THR A 45 -4.50 -8.57 5.26
N ALA A 46 -5.46 -8.56 6.19
CA ALA A 46 -6.62 -7.67 6.10
C ALA A 46 -6.29 -6.19 6.40
N ALA A 47 -5.12 -5.90 6.97
CA ALA A 47 -4.73 -4.55 7.39
C ALA A 47 -3.23 -4.32 7.20
N ILE A 48 -2.85 -3.06 6.97
CA ILE A 48 -1.46 -2.61 6.97
C ILE A 48 -0.95 -2.37 8.40
N GLY A 49 0.37 -2.34 8.58
CA GLY A 49 1.07 -2.16 9.86
C GLY A 49 2.09 -3.28 10.17
N GLY A 50 1.95 -4.44 9.54
CA GLY A 50 2.89 -5.55 9.66
C GLY A 50 3.09 -6.06 11.10
N VAL A 51 4.31 -6.50 11.42
CA VAL A 51 4.67 -6.99 12.77
C VAL A 51 4.70 -5.85 13.79
N MET A 52 5.10 -4.66 13.37
CA MET A 52 5.25 -3.51 14.26
C MET A 52 3.93 -3.10 14.93
N ALA A 53 2.80 -3.24 14.22
CA ALA A 53 1.47 -3.02 14.79
C ALA A 53 1.10 -4.00 15.92
N ARG A 54 1.87 -5.09 16.10
CA ARG A 54 1.66 -6.10 17.15
C ARG A 54 2.62 -5.93 18.34
N LEU A 55 3.59 -5.01 18.23
CA LEU A 55 4.53 -4.73 19.30
C LEU A 55 3.92 -3.71 20.26
N ASP A 56 4.11 -3.91 21.56
CA ASP A 56 3.73 -2.90 22.55
C ASP A 56 4.69 -1.72 22.48
N LYS A 57 6.00 -1.98 22.68
CA LYS A 57 7.05 -0.96 22.69
C LYS A 57 8.16 -1.20 21.68
N THR A 58 8.84 -0.13 21.28
CA THR A 58 10.02 -0.18 20.41
C THR A 58 11.28 0.28 21.15
N PHE A 59 12.29 -0.59 21.23
CA PHE A 59 13.64 -0.21 21.63
C PHE A 59 14.26 0.76 20.61
N PRO A 60 15.12 1.73 21.00
CA PRO A 60 15.65 2.01 22.34
C PRO A 60 14.80 2.94 23.19
N THR A 61 13.91 3.72 22.59
CA THR A 61 13.16 4.79 23.27
C THR A 61 12.06 4.25 24.18
N ASN A 62 11.67 2.98 23.98
CA ASN A 62 10.56 2.34 24.67
C ASN A 62 9.22 3.07 24.44
N ASP A 63 9.10 3.72 23.28
CA ASP A 63 7.85 4.34 22.83
C ASP A 63 6.83 3.27 22.47
N CYS A 64 5.54 3.62 22.58
CA CYS A 64 4.47 2.79 22.04
C CYS A 64 4.62 2.65 20.51
N SER A 65 4.70 1.41 20.03
CA SER A 65 4.91 1.13 18.60
C SER A 65 3.79 1.72 17.74
N LEU A 66 2.56 1.69 18.24
CA LEU A 66 1.42 2.24 17.53
C LEU A 66 1.44 3.78 17.52
N CYS A 67 2.00 4.44 18.53
CA CYS A 67 2.09 5.91 18.55
C CYS A 67 2.96 6.44 17.40
N ILE A 68 4.00 5.71 17.01
CA ILE A 68 4.89 6.09 15.91
C ILE A 68 4.43 5.55 14.55
N LEU A 69 3.67 4.44 14.54
CA LEU A 69 3.22 3.79 13.31
C LEU A 69 1.86 4.32 12.83
N ALA A 70 0.89 4.50 13.73
CA ALA A 70 -0.46 4.95 13.40
C ALA A 70 -0.51 6.22 12.54
N PRO A 71 0.25 7.30 12.80
CA PRO A 71 0.20 8.49 11.95
C PRO A 71 0.57 8.16 10.50
N LYS A 72 1.58 7.32 10.27
CA LYS A 72 1.99 6.89 8.92
C LYS A 72 0.94 6.03 8.23
N LEU A 73 0.25 5.16 8.97
CA LEU A 73 -0.84 4.34 8.41
C LEU A 73 -2.03 5.22 8.00
N VAL A 74 -2.37 6.22 8.81
CA VAL A 74 -3.45 7.17 8.51
C VAL A 74 -3.10 8.06 7.33
N GLU A 75 -1.86 8.54 7.26
CA GLU A 75 -1.35 9.32 6.14
C GLU A 75 -1.42 8.52 4.85
N ALA A 76 -0.90 7.29 4.85
CA ALA A 76 -0.93 6.42 3.67
C ALA A 76 -2.35 6.04 3.25
N GLY A 77 -3.28 5.90 4.20
CA GLY A 77 -4.69 5.62 3.92
C GLY A 77 -5.50 6.80 3.42
N ARG A 78 -5.00 8.03 3.58
CA ARG A 78 -5.67 9.27 3.13
C ARG A 78 -5.06 9.85 1.87
N ASP A 79 -3.85 9.43 1.49
CA ASP A 79 -3.17 9.90 0.29
C ASP A 79 -3.91 9.38 -0.98
N PRO A 80 -4.42 10.28 -1.86
CA PRO A 80 -5.12 9.87 -3.08
C PRO A 80 -4.22 9.19 -4.11
N ASN A 81 -2.90 9.31 -3.99
CA ASN A 81 -1.94 8.67 -4.88
C ASN A 81 -1.56 7.25 -4.41
N ILE A 82 -1.97 6.84 -3.21
CA ILE A 82 -1.74 5.50 -2.67
C ILE A 82 -3.01 4.67 -2.79
N GLU A 83 -2.97 3.63 -3.61
CA GLU A 83 -4.02 2.63 -3.70
C GLU A 83 -3.65 1.41 -2.84
N ILE A 84 -4.32 1.25 -1.70
CA ILE A 84 -4.04 0.15 -0.77
C ILE A 84 -4.86 -1.08 -1.15
N LEU A 85 -4.16 -2.17 -1.44
CA LEU A 85 -4.72 -3.46 -1.81
C LEU A 85 -4.49 -4.47 -0.69
N THR A 86 -5.36 -4.47 0.34
CA THR A 86 -5.32 -5.49 1.41
C THR A 86 -5.93 -6.82 0.95
N LYS A 87 -5.71 -7.89 1.72
CA LYS A 87 -6.07 -9.29 1.38
C LYS A 87 -5.61 -9.70 -0.02
N SER A 88 -4.51 -9.14 -0.50
CA SER A 88 -4.07 -9.30 -1.89
C SER A 88 -2.63 -9.80 -1.96
N GLU A 89 -2.37 -10.70 -2.91
CA GLU A 89 -1.07 -11.35 -3.08
C GLU A 89 -0.61 -11.26 -4.53
N LEU A 90 0.69 -11.06 -4.74
CA LEU A 90 1.30 -11.06 -6.07
C LEU A 90 1.44 -12.51 -6.54
N LEU A 91 0.83 -12.83 -7.68
CA LEU A 91 0.93 -14.18 -8.28
C LEU A 91 2.05 -14.27 -9.30
N GLU A 92 2.21 -13.23 -10.13
CA GLU A 92 3.16 -13.23 -11.23
C GLU A 92 3.55 -11.80 -11.57
N LEU A 93 4.80 -11.61 -11.95
CA LEU A 93 5.35 -10.36 -12.45
C LEU A 93 6.00 -10.65 -13.81
N LYS A 94 5.58 -9.93 -14.85
CA LYS A 94 6.15 -9.99 -16.20
C LYS A 94 6.65 -8.63 -16.63
N GLY A 95 7.57 -8.61 -17.60
CA GLY A 95 8.12 -7.40 -18.18
C GLY A 95 9.52 -7.09 -17.68
N GLU A 96 9.93 -5.84 -17.86
CA GLU A 96 11.27 -5.34 -17.58
C GLU A 96 11.23 -4.01 -16.83
N ALA A 97 12.39 -3.52 -16.41
CA ALA A 97 12.49 -2.28 -15.63
C ALA A 97 11.78 -1.11 -16.34
N GLY A 98 10.80 -0.51 -15.67
CA GLY A 98 9.99 0.59 -16.20
C GLY A 98 8.70 0.15 -16.91
N ASN A 99 8.55 -1.13 -17.26
CA ASN A 99 7.34 -1.66 -17.87
C ASN A 99 6.98 -3.04 -17.30
N PHE A 100 6.46 -3.04 -16.07
CA PHE A 100 6.02 -4.25 -15.39
C PHE A 100 4.52 -4.44 -15.49
N THR A 101 4.10 -5.69 -15.72
CA THR A 101 2.72 -6.14 -15.57
C THR A 101 2.64 -7.13 -14.42
N ALA A 102 1.93 -6.76 -13.35
CA ALA A 102 1.73 -7.59 -12.16
C ALA A 102 0.35 -8.24 -12.18
N ARG A 103 0.27 -9.56 -11.96
CA ARG A 103 -0.98 -10.27 -11.73
C ARG A 103 -1.19 -10.45 -10.24
N LEU A 104 -2.27 -9.87 -9.72
CA LEU A 104 -2.61 -9.90 -8.29
C LEU A 104 -3.82 -10.81 -8.04
N ARG A 105 -3.86 -11.44 -6.86
CA ARG A 105 -5.02 -12.17 -6.36
C ARG A 105 -5.56 -11.46 -5.13
N ARG A 106 -6.71 -10.82 -5.27
CA ARG A 106 -7.48 -10.26 -4.14
C ARG A 106 -8.41 -11.33 -3.57
N LYS A 107 -8.19 -11.73 -2.31
CA LYS A 107 -9.05 -12.69 -1.62
C LYS A 107 -10.36 -12.01 -1.23
N SER A 108 -11.48 -12.70 -1.42
CA SER A 108 -12.79 -12.20 -1.00
C SER A 108 -12.81 -11.91 0.50
N ARG A 109 -13.42 -10.79 0.87
CA ARG A 109 -13.72 -10.46 2.27
C ARG A 109 -15.05 -11.05 2.73
N PHE A 110 -15.89 -11.53 1.82
CA PHE A 110 -17.28 -11.93 2.06
C PHE A 110 -18.13 -10.84 2.73
N VAL A 111 -17.69 -9.58 2.60
CA VAL A 111 -18.33 -8.37 3.09
C VAL A 111 -18.13 -7.32 2.00
N ASP A 112 -19.17 -6.55 1.72
CA ASP A 112 -19.09 -5.41 0.82
C ASP A 112 -18.35 -4.25 1.52
N GLU A 113 -17.24 -3.83 0.94
CA GLU A 113 -16.36 -2.80 1.50
C GLU A 113 -16.98 -1.40 1.40
N GLU A 114 -17.89 -1.16 0.45
CA GLU A 114 -18.53 0.15 0.28
C GLU A 114 -19.61 0.41 1.33
N THR A 115 -20.26 -0.65 1.81
CA THR A 115 -21.34 -0.55 2.81
C THR A 115 -20.87 -0.86 4.24
N CYS A 116 -19.70 -1.48 4.41
CA CYS A 116 -19.14 -1.80 5.71
C CYS A 116 -18.69 -0.54 6.47
N THR A 117 -19.28 -0.31 7.65
CA THR A 117 -18.93 0.82 8.53
C THR A 117 -17.83 0.49 9.55
N GLY A 118 -17.38 -0.76 9.62
CA GLY A 118 -16.40 -1.20 10.62
C GLY A 118 -16.90 -1.19 12.07
N CYS A 119 -18.22 -1.13 12.29
CA CYS A 119 -18.82 -0.98 13.63
C CYS A 119 -18.65 -2.18 14.58
N GLY A 120 -18.35 -3.37 14.07
CA GLY A 120 -18.14 -4.59 14.87
C GLY A 120 -19.42 -5.29 15.36
N LEU A 121 -20.62 -4.84 14.99
CA LEU A 121 -21.88 -5.48 15.41
C LEU A 121 -22.09 -6.90 14.88
N CYS A 122 -21.36 -7.31 13.84
CA CYS A 122 -21.43 -8.64 13.26
C CYS A 122 -20.49 -9.67 13.92
N THR A 123 -19.70 -9.27 14.92
CA THR A 123 -18.74 -10.16 15.60
C THR A 123 -19.22 -10.65 16.96
N ILE A 124 -20.35 -10.15 17.44
CA ILE A 124 -21.03 -10.58 18.68
C ILE A 124 -21.98 -11.75 18.39
#